data_AF-T0R9F6-F1
#
_entry.id   AF-T0R9F6-F1
#
_cell.length_a   1.000
_cell.length_b   1.000
_cell.length_c   1.000
_cell.angle_alpha   90.00
_cell.angle_beta   90.00
_cell.angle_gamma   90.00
#
_symmetry.space_group_name_H-M   'P 1'
#
loop_
_entity.id
_entity.type
_entity.pdbx_description
1 polymer ?
#
loop_
_entity_poly.entity_id
_entity_poly.type
_entity_poly.pdbx_seq_one_letter_code
_entity_poly.pdbx_strand_id
1 'polypeptide(L)'
;MDAKAQQLIKQYMKNKTFLVVEPTVAGKTAVEQMLKKTAVARKNVQFAKNVEMALEIMKSQKPNYVFTHDKLEDGNYKELLEEHLKNHGNRLESGFILFSENDSLDAVTKLAQSEIDCLVMLPYTVTSLQSEFLKIVIPKTAPSEYTILVESAREQMRFDLDKSLQTLAKAKKADKKPYEAFYLEGLVHVKSKGLEQARTAFETSLKYHPKYYNSLKELFNIYMQLKERQKAYRISSLMTEDFPVNPEMIPDLAWVSVACAEYDDILSYHTAFKNVEEPDSDLKNYIAASLTIYGKKILKDKYEGDKEVDSDLLERAYKLMDEASSICEDKPLVYASLIQALKLSSNKQLMENVLKRAQNKFPKNKNIKVLEVIVNDEQLKPAESLKYAQDALKSGLDSPEIHEIIIKRAIELGLPERVLEESLEAAIKSFPKLKSVFESLASSNKSE
;
A
#
# COMPACT_ATOMS: atom_id res chain seq x y z
N MET A 1 -2.08 -42.23 9.48
CA MET A 1 -0.66 -41.92 9.76
C MET A 1 -0.03 -43.15 10.38
N ASP A 2 1.09 -43.63 9.84
CA ASP A 2 1.76 -44.81 10.38
C ASP A 2 2.40 -44.54 11.77
N ALA A 3 2.74 -45.62 12.48
CA ALA A 3 3.28 -45.54 13.84
C ALA A 3 4.63 -44.81 13.93
N LYS A 4 5.46 -44.87 12.87
CA LYS A 4 6.78 -44.25 12.81
C LYS A 4 6.65 -42.72 12.70
N ALA A 5 5.77 -42.24 11.82
CA ALA A 5 5.48 -40.82 11.69
C ALA A 5 4.90 -40.23 12.99
N GLN A 6 4.03 -40.97 13.68
CA GLN A 6 3.53 -40.55 14.99
C GLN A 6 4.64 -40.44 16.03
N GLN A 7 5.61 -41.36 16.05
CA GLN A 7 6.73 -41.31 16.96
C GLN A 7 7.65 -40.11 16.69
N LEU A 8 7.94 -39.82 15.41
CA LEU A 8 8.73 -38.65 15.01
C LEU A 8 8.06 -37.34 15.44
N ILE A 9 6.75 -37.21 15.24
CA ILE A 9 5.99 -36.03 15.71
C ILE A 9 6.07 -35.91 17.23
N LYS A 10 5.84 -37.00 17.97
CA LYS A 10 5.94 -36.98 19.44
C LYS A 10 7.32 -36.55 19.92
N GLN A 11 8.38 -37.02 19.27
CA GLN A 11 9.76 -36.65 19.60
C GLN A 11 10.02 -35.18 19.33
N TYR A 12 9.64 -34.69 18.15
CA TYR A 12 9.78 -33.30 17.75
C TYR A 12 9.01 -32.33 18.68
N MET A 13 7.81 -32.73 19.14
CA MET A 13 6.93 -31.88 19.95
C MET A 13 7.24 -31.88 21.45
N LYS A 14 8.01 -32.85 21.96
CA LYS A 14 8.18 -33.15 23.40
C LYS A 14 8.53 -31.95 24.28
N ASN A 15 9.31 -31.00 23.75
CA ASN A 15 9.81 -29.83 24.49
C ASN A 15 9.31 -28.50 23.93
N LYS A 16 8.35 -28.53 23.00
CA LYS A 16 7.82 -27.31 22.38
C LYS A 16 6.86 -26.61 23.31
N THR A 17 6.95 -25.28 23.32
CA THR A 17 6.07 -24.37 24.05
C THR A 17 5.11 -23.68 23.09
N PHE A 18 3.91 -23.40 23.57
CA PHE A 18 2.78 -22.92 22.79
C PHE A 18 2.14 -21.73 23.48
N LEU A 19 1.83 -20.70 22.68
CA LEU A 19 0.96 -19.60 23.07
C LEU A 19 -0.28 -19.64 22.19
N VAL A 20 -1.46 -19.63 22.81
CA VAL A 20 -2.75 -19.59 22.15
C VAL A 20 -3.44 -18.29 22.52
N VAL A 21 -3.54 -17.37 21.55
CA VAL A 21 -4.23 -16.09 21.66
C VAL A 21 -5.61 -16.26 21.03
N GLU A 22 -6.56 -16.64 21.86
CA GLU A 22 -7.91 -17.03 21.43
C GLU A 22 -8.90 -16.47 22.44
N PRO A 23 -9.83 -15.58 22.04
CA PRO A 23 -10.75 -14.98 23.00
C PRO A 23 -11.81 -15.99 23.49
N THR A 24 -12.21 -16.96 22.65
CA THR A 24 -13.35 -17.83 22.95
C THR A 24 -12.96 -19.08 23.75
N VAL A 25 -13.81 -19.51 24.68
CA VAL A 25 -13.60 -20.76 25.45
C VAL A 25 -13.62 -21.98 24.53
N ALA A 26 -14.48 -21.97 23.51
CA ALA A 26 -14.61 -23.05 22.54
C ALA A 26 -13.32 -23.22 21.71
N GLY A 27 -12.78 -22.13 21.16
CA GLY A 27 -11.52 -22.15 20.41
C GLY A 27 -10.35 -22.62 21.28
N LYS A 28 -10.24 -22.13 22.53
CA LYS A 28 -9.18 -22.57 23.46
C LYS A 28 -9.23 -24.07 23.67
N THR A 29 -10.44 -24.59 23.92
CA THR A 29 -10.66 -26.02 24.15
C THR A 29 -10.31 -26.84 22.90
N ALA A 30 -10.67 -26.35 21.71
CA ALA A 30 -10.37 -27.04 20.45
C ALA A 30 -8.86 -27.13 20.19
N VAL A 31 -8.12 -26.02 20.35
CA VAL A 31 -6.65 -26.00 20.21
C VAL A 31 -6.00 -26.89 21.27
N GLU A 32 -6.43 -26.81 22.53
CA GLU A 32 -5.89 -27.65 23.62
C GLU A 32 -6.10 -29.15 23.33
N GLN A 33 -7.29 -29.54 22.87
CA GLN A 33 -7.59 -30.92 22.50
C GLN A 33 -6.74 -31.39 21.31
N MET A 34 -6.52 -30.52 20.32
CA MET A 34 -5.64 -30.82 19.18
C MET A 34 -4.19 -31.04 19.65
N LEU A 35 -3.65 -30.14 20.49
CA LEU A 35 -2.29 -30.24 21.01
C LEU A 35 -2.08 -31.48 21.90
N LYS A 36 -3.10 -31.85 22.69
CA LYS A 36 -3.07 -33.09 23.47
C LYS A 36 -2.94 -34.33 22.58
N LYS A 37 -3.62 -34.35 21.43
CA LYS A 37 -3.51 -35.45 20.44
C LYS A 37 -2.13 -35.53 19.78
N THR A 38 -1.37 -34.43 19.76
CA THR A 38 0.01 -34.37 19.24
C THR A 38 1.07 -34.52 20.34
N ALA A 39 0.67 -35.02 21.52
CA ALA A 39 1.52 -35.29 22.69
C ALA A 39 2.21 -34.07 23.32
N VAL A 40 1.63 -32.88 23.12
CA VAL A 40 2.06 -31.67 23.84
C VAL A 40 1.53 -31.73 25.28
N ALA A 41 2.43 -31.54 26.24
CA ALA A 41 2.05 -31.48 27.64
C ALA A 41 1.30 -30.18 27.95
N ARG A 42 0.23 -30.25 28.76
CA ARG A 42 -0.60 -29.07 29.10
C ARG A 42 0.20 -27.91 29.70
N LYS A 43 1.22 -28.22 30.51
CA LYS A 43 2.12 -27.23 31.13
C LYS A 43 2.92 -26.39 30.12
N ASN A 44 3.04 -26.87 28.88
CA ASN A 44 3.74 -26.16 27.80
C ASN A 44 2.80 -25.26 26.98
N VAL A 45 1.52 -25.17 27.34
CA VAL A 45 0.52 -24.37 26.61
C VAL A 45 0.06 -23.21 27.48
N GLN A 46 0.34 -21.99 27.05
CA GLN A 46 -0.15 -20.75 27.63
C GLN A 46 -1.30 -20.18 26.81
N PHE A 47 -2.15 -19.42 27.47
CA PHE A 47 -3.29 -18.76 26.86
C PHE A 47 -3.25 -17.28 27.13
N ALA A 48 -3.46 -16.48 26.09
CA ALA A 48 -3.73 -15.06 26.19
C ALA A 48 -5.13 -14.76 25.63
N LYS A 49 -5.71 -13.66 26.08
CA LYS A 49 -7.00 -13.17 25.55
C LYS A 49 -6.82 -12.10 24.48
N ASN A 50 -5.70 -11.40 24.51
CA ASN A 50 -5.47 -10.16 23.78
C ASN A 50 -3.96 -10.01 23.44
N VAL A 51 -3.60 -9.02 22.64
CA VAL A 51 -2.23 -8.76 22.16
C VAL A 51 -1.31 -8.41 23.32
N GLU A 52 -1.75 -7.55 24.24
CA GLU A 52 -0.91 -7.09 25.36
C GLU A 52 -0.41 -8.26 26.22
N MET A 53 -1.32 -9.12 26.69
CA MET A 53 -0.97 -10.30 27.48
C MET A 53 -0.10 -11.28 26.69
N ALA A 54 -0.38 -11.43 25.38
CA ALA A 54 0.40 -12.31 24.51
C ALA A 54 1.87 -11.84 24.42
N LEU A 55 2.10 -10.53 24.24
CA LEU A 55 3.44 -9.96 24.17
C LEU A 55 4.22 -10.12 25.49
N GLU A 56 3.56 -9.98 26.65
CA GLU A 56 4.19 -10.26 27.95
C GLU A 56 4.66 -11.72 28.07
N ILE A 57 3.80 -12.66 27.67
CA ILE A 57 4.14 -14.08 27.65
C ILE A 57 5.28 -14.35 26.66
N MET A 58 5.27 -13.72 25.49
CA MET A 58 6.30 -13.93 24.48
C MET A 58 7.68 -13.45 24.95
N LYS A 59 7.76 -12.28 25.60
CA LYS A 59 9.00 -11.73 26.15
C LYS A 59 9.61 -12.65 27.23
N SER A 60 8.77 -13.28 28.05
CA SER A 60 9.20 -14.11 29.17
C SER A 60 9.46 -15.57 28.79
N GLN A 61 8.61 -16.18 27.98
CA GLN A 61 8.62 -17.61 27.70
C GLN A 61 9.13 -17.98 26.30
N LYS A 62 9.12 -17.04 25.34
CA LYS A 62 9.55 -17.24 23.95
C LYS A 62 8.93 -18.49 23.32
N PRO A 63 7.59 -18.56 23.21
CA PRO A 63 6.88 -19.75 22.78
C PRO A 63 7.34 -20.18 21.38
N ASN A 64 7.57 -21.48 21.18
CA ASN A 64 7.93 -22.01 19.87
C ASN A 64 6.80 -21.80 18.86
N TYR A 65 5.56 -22.04 19.28
CA TYR A 65 4.39 -21.93 18.43
C TYR A 65 3.41 -20.89 18.95
N VAL A 66 2.89 -20.07 18.04
CA VAL A 66 1.84 -19.10 18.33
C VAL A 66 0.62 -19.42 17.47
N PHE A 67 -0.54 -19.54 18.11
CA PHE A 67 -1.86 -19.59 17.48
C PHE A 67 -2.56 -18.28 17.81
N THR A 68 -3.05 -17.56 16.80
CA THR A 68 -3.73 -16.27 17.01
C THR A 68 -4.73 -15.97 15.92
N HIS A 69 -5.70 -15.10 16.19
CA HIS A 69 -6.62 -14.56 15.19
C HIS A 69 -5.98 -13.44 14.39
N ASP A 70 -6.46 -13.24 13.16
CA ASP A 70 -6.02 -12.12 12.33
C ASP A 70 -6.46 -10.76 12.89
N LYS A 71 -7.57 -10.74 13.62
CA LYS A 71 -8.04 -9.60 14.39
C LYS A 71 -8.24 -9.97 15.86
N LEU A 72 -7.79 -9.10 16.74
CA LEU A 72 -7.97 -9.20 18.18
C LEU A 72 -8.62 -7.90 18.68
N GLU A 73 -9.25 -7.94 19.86
CA GLU A 73 -9.99 -6.77 20.39
C GLU A 73 -9.10 -5.53 20.59
N ASP A 74 -7.81 -5.73 20.90
CA ASP A 74 -6.84 -4.68 21.24
C ASP A 74 -5.74 -4.51 20.19
N GLY A 75 -5.87 -5.12 19.01
CA GLY A 75 -4.86 -4.99 17.95
C GLY A 75 -4.94 -6.07 16.88
N ASN A 76 -3.81 -6.30 16.20
CA ASN A 76 -3.71 -7.30 15.14
C ASN A 76 -2.51 -8.23 15.36
N TYR A 77 -2.49 -9.34 14.61
CA TYR A 77 -1.47 -10.37 14.74
C TYR A 77 -0.03 -9.93 14.38
N LYS A 78 0.16 -8.81 13.67
CA LYS A 78 1.46 -8.43 13.09
C LYS A 78 2.49 -8.17 14.18
N GLU A 79 2.10 -7.51 15.27
CA GLU A 79 2.98 -7.27 16.43
C GLU A 79 3.45 -8.60 17.06
N LEU A 80 2.54 -9.57 17.14
CA LEU A 80 2.86 -10.91 17.63
C LEU A 80 3.79 -11.65 16.66
N LEU A 81 3.57 -11.53 15.35
CA LEU A 81 4.43 -12.15 14.34
C LEU A 81 5.85 -11.58 14.39
N GLU A 82 5.99 -10.26 14.49
CA GLU A 82 7.27 -9.57 14.60
C GLU A 82 8.05 -10.00 15.85
N GLU A 83 7.39 -9.99 17.02
CA GLU A 83 8.03 -10.43 18.27
C GLU A 83 8.36 -11.93 18.21
N HIS A 84 7.57 -12.76 17.53
CA HIS A 84 7.85 -14.19 17.36
C HIS A 84 9.09 -14.42 16.50
N LEU A 85 9.19 -13.75 15.35
CA LEU A 85 10.35 -13.81 14.44
C LEU A 85 11.62 -13.30 15.12
N LYS A 86 11.50 -12.27 15.96
CA LYS A 86 12.60 -11.78 16.79
C LYS A 86 13.02 -12.79 17.85
N ASN A 87 12.13 -13.61 18.37
CA ASN A 87 12.50 -14.65 19.34
C ASN A 87 13.05 -15.91 18.64
N HIS A 88 12.49 -16.30 17.50
CA HIS A 88 12.81 -17.52 16.77
C HIS A 88 13.25 -17.21 15.34
N GLY A 89 14.56 -17.05 15.15
CA GLY A 89 15.14 -16.85 13.82
C GLY A 89 15.18 -18.14 12.99
N ASN A 90 15.19 -19.29 13.66
CA ASN A 90 15.20 -20.62 13.05
C ASN A 90 13.78 -21.20 13.08
N ARG A 91 13.15 -21.33 11.90
CA ARG A 91 11.77 -21.79 11.76
C ARG A 91 11.62 -23.30 11.77
N LEU A 92 12.71 -24.08 11.81
CA LEU A 92 12.61 -25.53 12.05
C LEU A 92 12.03 -25.86 13.41
N GLU A 93 12.20 -24.97 14.37
CA GLU A 93 11.86 -25.25 15.77
C GLU A 93 10.63 -24.46 16.25
N SER A 94 10.01 -23.68 15.37
CA SER A 94 8.93 -22.74 15.70
C SER A 94 7.84 -22.70 14.62
N GLY A 95 6.71 -22.05 14.88
CA GLY A 95 5.74 -21.74 13.85
C GLY A 95 4.67 -20.74 14.27
N PHE A 96 4.08 -20.05 13.30
CA PHE A 96 3.04 -19.06 13.51
C PHE A 96 1.78 -19.46 12.74
N ILE A 97 0.67 -19.67 13.45
CA ILE A 97 -0.60 -20.14 12.92
C ILE A 97 -1.64 -19.04 13.10
N LEU A 98 -2.23 -18.62 11.98
CA LEU A 98 -3.24 -17.57 11.94
C LEU A 98 -4.64 -18.16 11.74
N PHE A 99 -5.58 -17.73 12.57
CA PHE A 99 -7.01 -17.99 12.42
C PHE A 99 -7.66 -16.83 11.67
N SER A 100 -8.47 -17.13 10.66
CA SER A 100 -9.14 -16.12 9.84
C SER A 100 -10.58 -16.53 9.59
N GLU A 101 -11.50 -15.57 9.67
CA GLU A 101 -12.90 -15.73 9.24
C GLU A 101 -13.05 -15.53 7.73
N ASN A 102 -12.10 -14.83 7.11
CA ASN A 102 -12.16 -14.44 5.71
C ASN A 102 -11.57 -15.53 4.81
N ASP A 103 -12.41 -16.24 4.06
CA ASP A 103 -12.04 -17.31 3.10
C ASP A 103 -11.62 -16.78 1.72
N SER A 104 -11.51 -15.46 1.59
CA SER A 104 -11.19 -14.80 0.33
C SER A 104 -9.70 -14.87 -0.04
N LEU A 105 -9.40 -14.34 -1.23
CA LEU A 105 -8.05 -14.03 -1.71
C LEU A 105 -7.17 -13.32 -0.66
N ASP A 106 -7.74 -12.55 0.27
CA ASP A 106 -7.03 -11.90 1.38
C ASP A 106 -6.27 -12.90 2.28
N ALA A 107 -6.86 -14.05 2.56
CA ALA A 107 -6.28 -15.08 3.40
C ALA A 107 -5.03 -15.72 2.75
N VAL A 108 -5.13 -16.03 1.45
CA VAL A 108 -4.00 -16.53 0.65
C VAL A 108 -2.91 -15.47 0.52
N THR A 109 -3.31 -14.21 0.40
CA THR A 109 -2.41 -13.04 0.37
C THR A 109 -1.58 -12.96 1.65
N LYS A 110 -2.23 -13.03 2.82
CA LYS A 110 -1.52 -13.01 4.11
C LYS A 110 -0.45 -14.10 4.19
N LEU A 111 -0.76 -15.33 3.76
CA LEU A 111 0.21 -16.43 3.77
C LEU A 111 1.36 -16.23 2.77
N ALA A 112 1.05 -15.77 1.56
CA ALA A 112 2.05 -15.57 0.51
C ALA A 112 2.97 -14.36 0.76
N GLN A 113 2.47 -13.36 1.48
CA GLN A 113 3.12 -12.06 1.65
C GLN A 113 3.70 -11.81 3.05
N SER A 114 3.62 -12.80 3.93
CA SER A 114 4.17 -12.74 5.28
C SER A 114 4.84 -14.06 5.68
N GLU A 115 5.45 -14.08 6.86
CA GLU A 115 6.15 -15.25 7.41
C GLU A 115 5.23 -16.10 8.32
N ILE A 116 3.93 -16.14 7.99
CA ILE A 116 2.96 -17.06 8.60
C ILE A 116 3.20 -18.48 8.05
N ASP A 117 3.24 -19.50 8.90
CA ASP A 117 3.42 -20.89 8.44
C ASP A 117 2.10 -21.53 8.00
N CYS A 118 1.00 -21.17 8.66
CA CYS A 118 -0.28 -21.82 8.47
C CYS A 118 -1.44 -20.85 8.68
N LEU A 119 -2.41 -20.90 7.77
CA LEU A 119 -3.70 -20.26 7.91
C LEU A 119 -4.76 -21.33 8.17
N VAL A 120 -5.60 -21.11 9.18
CA VAL A 120 -6.74 -21.98 9.49
C VAL A 120 -8.02 -21.17 9.42
N MET A 121 -8.93 -21.62 8.56
CA MET A 121 -10.21 -20.96 8.36
C MET A 121 -11.22 -21.28 9.46
N LEU A 122 -11.96 -20.26 9.88
CA LEU A 122 -13.08 -20.38 10.81
C LEU A 122 -14.40 -20.60 10.02
N PRO A 123 -15.35 -21.40 10.55
CA PRO A 123 -15.20 -22.26 11.73
C PRO A 123 -14.36 -23.51 11.43
N TYR A 124 -13.60 -23.99 12.41
CA TYR A 124 -12.83 -25.23 12.31
C TYR A 124 -13.29 -26.28 13.33
N THR A 125 -13.00 -27.56 13.03
CA THR A 125 -13.10 -28.66 13.98
C THR A 125 -11.72 -29.00 14.53
N VAL A 126 -11.65 -29.73 15.64
CA VAL A 126 -10.36 -30.25 16.18
C VAL A 126 -9.61 -31.06 15.12
N THR A 127 -10.32 -31.81 14.28
CA THR A 127 -9.72 -32.65 13.23
C THR A 127 -9.18 -31.83 12.07
N SER A 128 -9.91 -30.82 11.59
CA SER A 128 -9.42 -29.94 10.51
C SER A 128 -8.25 -29.10 10.97
N LEU A 129 -8.30 -28.53 12.18
CA LEU A 129 -7.17 -27.82 12.80
C LEU A 129 -5.94 -28.72 12.93
N GLN A 130 -6.12 -29.97 13.38
CA GLN A 130 -5.03 -30.92 13.48
C GLN A 130 -4.40 -31.22 12.11
N SER A 131 -5.22 -31.36 11.07
CA SER A 131 -4.76 -31.61 9.70
C SER A 131 -3.87 -30.47 9.20
N GLU A 132 -4.33 -29.23 9.31
CA GLU A 132 -3.55 -28.05 8.90
C GLU A 132 -2.24 -27.90 9.69
N PHE A 133 -2.32 -28.07 11.01
CA PHE A 133 -1.13 -28.02 11.86
C PHE A 133 -0.09 -29.11 11.52
N LEU A 134 -0.54 -30.31 11.16
CA LEU A 134 0.38 -31.39 10.79
C LEU A 134 1.09 -31.14 9.46
N LYS A 135 0.49 -30.40 8.52
CA LYS A 135 1.15 -30.03 7.26
C LYS A 135 2.43 -29.23 7.49
N ILE A 136 2.46 -28.40 8.54
CA ILE A 136 3.65 -27.60 8.89
C ILE A 136 4.63 -28.33 9.81
N VAL A 137 4.16 -29.25 10.65
CA VAL A 137 5.01 -29.97 11.61
C VAL A 137 5.74 -31.14 10.97
N ILE A 138 5.07 -31.91 10.11
CA ILE A 138 5.64 -33.13 9.51
C ILE A 138 6.96 -32.83 8.78
N PRO A 139 7.07 -31.81 7.90
CA PRO A 139 8.33 -31.47 7.23
C PRO A 139 9.46 -31.11 8.19
N LYS A 140 9.15 -30.59 9.38
CA LYS A 140 10.13 -30.18 10.41
C LYS A 140 10.66 -31.36 11.23
N THR A 141 10.01 -32.53 11.17
CA THR A 141 10.45 -33.72 11.92
C THR A 141 11.66 -34.44 11.31
N ALA A 142 11.88 -34.24 10.01
CA ALA A 142 13.02 -34.79 9.27
C ALA A 142 13.37 -33.84 8.11
N PRO A 143 13.88 -32.63 8.40
CA PRO A 143 14.13 -31.63 7.39
C PRO A 143 15.28 -32.07 6.47
N SER A 144 15.24 -31.60 5.22
CA SER A 144 16.35 -31.83 4.28
C SER A 144 17.60 -31.07 4.72
N GLU A 145 18.78 -31.50 4.25
CA GLU A 145 20.04 -30.77 4.49
C GLU A 145 19.94 -29.31 4.03
N TYR A 146 19.31 -29.06 2.87
CA TYR A 146 19.05 -27.71 2.38
C TYR A 146 18.24 -26.88 3.37
N THR A 147 17.12 -27.42 3.88
CA THR A 147 16.26 -26.73 4.84
C THR A 147 17.02 -26.40 6.13
N ILE A 148 17.84 -27.33 6.63
CA ILE A 148 18.68 -27.11 7.82
C ILE A 148 19.65 -25.94 7.58
N LEU A 149 20.30 -25.90 6.42
CA LEU A 149 21.26 -24.85 6.10
C LEU A 149 20.57 -23.48 5.93
N VAL A 150 19.42 -23.44 5.26
CA VAL A 150 18.62 -22.20 5.08
C VAL A 150 18.19 -21.62 6.44
N GLU A 151 17.63 -22.45 7.32
CA GLU A 151 17.14 -21.99 8.62
C GLU A 151 18.29 -21.63 9.58
N SER A 152 19.42 -22.34 9.50
CA SER A 152 20.62 -21.94 10.23
C SER A 152 21.17 -20.61 9.72
N ALA A 153 21.18 -20.38 8.41
CA ALA A 153 21.60 -19.11 7.84
C ALA A 153 20.69 -17.96 8.29
N ARG A 154 19.37 -18.16 8.27
CA ARG A 154 18.36 -17.18 8.73
C ARG A 154 18.58 -16.76 10.18
N GLU A 155 18.88 -17.73 11.06
CA GLU A 155 19.25 -17.46 12.45
C GLU A 155 20.56 -16.65 12.56
N GLN A 156 21.59 -17.03 11.81
CA GLN A 156 22.89 -16.36 11.80
C GLN A 156 22.81 -14.90 11.32
N MET A 157 21.87 -14.56 10.41
CA MET A 157 21.64 -13.18 9.95
C MET A 157 21.32 -12.17 11.06
N ARG A 158 21.06 -12.64 12.28
CA ARG A 158 20.77 -11.82 13.45
C ARG A 158 22.02 -11.36 14.20
N PHE A 159 23.12 -12.09 14.10
CA PHE A 159 24.33 -11.84 14.89
C PHE A 159 25.64 -11.91 14.09
N ASP A 160 25.66 -12.61 12.95
CA ASP A 160 26.85 -12.81 12.14
C ASP A 160 26.48 -12.98 10.65
N LEU A 161 26.61 -11.89 9.90
CA LEU A 161 26.28 -11.85 8.47
C LEU A 161 27.28 -12.67 7.63
N ASP A 162 28.55 -12.71 8.01
CA ASP A 162 29.59 -13.42 7.26
C ASP A 162 29.41 -14.93 7.38
N LYS A 163 29.13 -15.41 8.60
CA LYS A 163 28.79 -16.82 8.83
C LYS A 163 27.52 -17.22 8.10
N SER A 164 26.52 -16.33 8.05
CA SER A 164 25.30 -16.55 7.27
C SER A 164 25.61 -16.76 5.79
N LEU A 165 26.43 -15.91 5.17
CA LEU A 165 26.86 -16.06 3.77
C LEU A 165 27.60 -17.39 3.53
N GLN A 166 28.49 -17.80 4.44
CA GLN A 166 29.18 -19.08 4.34
C GLN A 166 28.20 -20.27 4.39
N THR A 167 27.18 -20.20 5.24
CA THR A 167 26.13 -21.23 5.34
C THR A 167 25.26 -21.24 4.09
N LEU A 168 24.87 -20.08 3.55
CA LEU A 168 24.11 -19.96 2.31
C LEU A 168 24.87 -20.50 1.11
N ALA A 169 26.19 -20.32 1.05
CA ALA A 169 27.03 -20.91 0.00
C ALA A 169 27.01 -22.44 0.02
N LYS A 170 26.82 -23.06 1.20
CA LYS A 170 26.59 -24.51 1.32
C LYS A 170 25.16 -24.87 0.91
N ALA A 171 24.16 -24.11 1.37
CA ALA A 171 22.75 -24.33 1.02
C ALA A 171 22.54 -24.36 -0.50
N LYS A 172 23.13 -23.42 -1.23
CA LYS A 172 23.04 -23.36 -2.70
C LYS A 172 23.57 -24.59 -3.42
N LYS A 173 24.46 -25.37 -2.80
CA LYS A 173 24.99 -26.63 -3.36
C LYS A 173 24.15 -27.84 -2.98
N ALA A 174 23.34 -27.73 -1.92
CA ALA A 174 22.55 -28.82 -1.36
C ALA A 174 21.22 -29.04 -2.11
N ASP A 175 20.76 -28.08 -2.92
CA ASP A 175 19.50 -28.17 -3.66
C ASP A 175 19.64 -27.74 -5.14
N LYS A 176 18.79 -28.29 -6.01
CA LYS A 176 18.81 -27.99 -7.46
C LYS A 176 18.16 -26.65 -7.80
N LYS A 177 17.29 -26.14 -6.93
CA LYS A 177 16.54 -24.88 -7.06
C LYS A 177 16.62 -24.08 -5.75
N PRO A 178 17.80 -23.58 -5.36
CA PRO A 178 18.03 -22.97 -4.05
C PRO A 178 17.55 -21.50 -4.00
N TYR A 179 16.32 -21.22 -4.46
CA TYR A 179 15.78 -19.85 -4.56
C TYR A 179 15.77 -19.14 -3.19
N GLU A 180 15.38 -19.85 -2.13
CA GLU A 180 15.33 -19.28 -0.78
C GLU A 180 16.72 -18.93 -0.24
N ALA A 181 17.75 -19.71 -0.56
CA ALA A 181 19.12 -19.37 -0.19
C ALA A 181 19.62 -18.09 -0.90
N PHE A 182 19.22 -17.89 -2.16
CA PHE A 182 19.51 -16.63 -2.87
C PHE A 182 18.71 -15.45 -2.31
N TYR A 183 17.45 -15.66 -1.91
CA TYR A 183 16.66 -14.65 -1.24
C TYR A 183 17.31 -14.20 0.09
N LEU A 184 17.69 -15.14 0.95
CA LEU A 184 18.35 -14.82 2.22
C LEU A 184 19.70 -14.12 2.02
N GLU A 185 20.46 -14.52 1.00
CA GLU A 185 21.70 -13.81 0.62
C GLU A 185 21.40 -12.36 0.23
N GLY A 186 20.34 -12.13 -0.54
CA GLY A 186 19.89 -10.79 -0.89
C GLY A 186 19.58 -9.95 0.35
N LEU A 187 18.86 -10.52 1.32
CA LEU A 187 18.61 -9.84 2.61
C LEU A 187 19.89 -9.55 3.39
N VAL A 188 20.89 -10.45 3.39
CA VAL A 188 22.20 -10.19 4.01
C VAL A 188 22.89 -8.99 3.33
N HIS A 189 22.82 -8.92 2.01
CA HIS A 189 23.38 -7.79 1.26
C HIS A 189 22.63 -6.48 1.51
N VAL A 190 21.30 -6.51 1.64
CA VAL A 190 20.51 -5.34 2.08
C VAL A 190 20.99 -4.84 3.45
N LYS A 191 21.14 -5.75 4.44
CA LYS A 191 21.62 -5.40 5.79
C LYS A 191 23.04 -4.83 5.80
N SER A 192 23.90 -5.29 4.89
CA SER A 192 25.27 -4.79 4.71
C SER A 192 25.37 -3.60 3.74
N LYS A 193 24.23 -3.04 3.30
CA LYS A 193 24.12 -1.89 2.38
C LYS A 193 24.69 -2.14 0.97
N GLY A 194 24.85 -3.40 0.56
CA GLY A 194 25.23 -3.79 -0.79
C GLY A 194 24.02 -3.97 -1.71
N LEU A 195 23.42 -2.86 -2.17
CA LEU A 195 22.20 -2.91 -2.99
C LEU A 195 22.36 -3.66 -4.31
N GLU A 196 23.50 -3.52 -4.97
CA GLU A 196 23.78 -4.20 -6.25
C GLU A 196 23.90 -5.73 -6.06
N GLN A 197 24.59 -6.17 -5.01
CA GLN A 197 24.69 -7.58 -4.67
C GLN A 197 23.33 -8.15 -4.25
N ALA A 198 22.55 -7.38 -3.48
CA ALA A 198 21.20 -7.75 -3.10
C ALA A 198 20.31 -7.92 -4.33
N ARG A 199 20.36 -6.98 -5.27
CA ARG A 199 19.64 -7.05 -6.55
C ARG A 199 19.96 -8.34 -7.30
N THR A 200 21.24 -8.64 -7.50
CA THR A 200 21.68 -9.86 -8.21
C THR A 200 21.21 -11.14 -7.51
N ALA A 201 21.23 -11.17 -6.17
CA ALA A 201 20.76 -12.31 -5.40
C ALA A 201 19.23 -12.50 -5.58
N PHE A 202 18.42 -11.45 -5.47
CA PHE A 202 16.97 -11.54 -5.70
C PHE A 202 16.61 -11.89 -7.14
N GLU A 203 17.28 -11.31 -8.13
CA GLU A 203 17.11 -11.69 -9.54
C GLU A 203 17.42 -13.17 -9.75
N THR A 204 18.46 -13.69 -9.09
CA THR A 204 18.82 -15.10 -9.19
C THR A 204 17.81 -16.01 -8.50
N SER A 205 17.29 -15.60 -7.34
CA SER A 205 16.15 -16.27 -6.67
C SER A 205 14.96 -16.43 -7.64
N LEU A 206 14.60 -15.34 -8.33
CA LEU A 206 13.49 -15.32 -9.28
C LEU A 206 13.76 -16.15 -10.55
N LYS A 207 15.02 -16.37 -10.95
CA LYS A 207 15.33 -17.33 -12.04
C LYS A 207 14.93 -18.77 -11.69
N TYR A 208 15.04 -19.15 -10.42
CA TYR A 208 14.65 -20.49 -9.95
C TYR A 208 13.16 -20.58 -9.59
N HIS A 209 12.60 -19.50 -9.06
CA HIS A 209 11.18 -19.40 -8.70
C HIS A 209 10.61 -18.02 -9.11
N PRO A 210 10.12 -17.86 -10.35
CA PRO A 210 9.68 -16.56 -10.89
C PRO A 210 8.58 -15.85 -10.11
N LYS A 211 7.73 -16.63 -9.43
CA LYS A 211 6.59 -16.12 -8.64
C LYS A 211 6.90 -16.00 -7.16
N TYR A 212 8.17 -15.94 -6.76
CA TYR A 212 8.50 -15.91 -5.33
C TYR A 212 8.30 -14.50 -4.78
N TYR A 213 7.14 -14.28 -4.16
CA TYR A 213 6.68 -12.96 -3.71
C TYR A 213 7.72 -12.19 -2.89
N ASN A 214 8.36 -12.83 -1.92
CA ASN A 214 9.35 -12.16 -1.07
C ASN A 214 10.54 -11.60 -1.88
N SER A 215 11.01 -12.32 -2.91
CA SER A 215 12.05 -11.79 -3.79
C SER A 215 11.54 -10.70 -4.73
N LEU A 216 10.28 -10.79 -5.21
CA LEU A 216 9.66 -9.72 -5.98
C LEU A 216 9.54 -8.44 -5.15
N LYS A 217 9.02 -8.53 -3.93
CA LYS A 217 8.86 -7.39 -3.01
C LYS A 217 10.19 -6.70 -2.71
N GLU A 218 11.23 -7.44 -2.35
CA GLU A 218 12.53 -6.85 -2.05
C GLU A 218 13.19 -6.26 -3.31
N LEU A 219 13.04 -6.90 -4.47
CA LEU A 219 13.55 -6.37 -5.73
C LEU A 219 12.82 -5.09 -6.15
N PHE A 220 11.50 -5.02 -5.95
CA PHE A 220 10.70 -3.81 -6.11
C PHE A 220 11.24 -2.67 -5.25
N ASN A 221 11.43 -2.91 -3.95
CA ASN A 221 11.96 -1.92 -3.01
C ASN A 221 13.34 -1.41 -3.42
N ILE A 222 14.23 -2.30 -3.88
CA ILE A 222 15.55 -1.91 -4.40
C ILE A 222 15.41 -1.02 -5.63
N TYR A 223 14.57 -1.38 -6.60
CA TYR A 223 14.38 -0.55 -7.79
C TYR A 223 13.76 0.82 -7.48
N MET A 224 12.84 0.87 -6.51
CA MET A 224 12.31 2.13 -5.98
C MET A 224 13.41 3.00 -5.37
N GLN A 225 14.29 2.41 -4.55
CA GLN A 225 15.42 3.11 -3.92
C GLN A 225 16.44 3.62 -4.95
N LEU A 226 16.73 2.81 -5.99
CA LEU A 226 17.61 3.18 -7.10
C LEU A 226 16.95 4.15 -8.09
N LYS A 227 15.67 4.50 -7.89
CA LYS A 227 14.85 5.33 -8.78
C LYS A 227 14.73 4.76 -10.20
N GLU A 228 14.88 3.44 -10.35
CA GLU A 228 14.70 2.71 -11.61
C GLU A 228 13.21 2.38 -11.82
N ARG A 229 12.41 3.42 -12.05
CA ARG A 229 10.94 3.38 -12.03
C ARG A 229 10.35 2.31 -12.96
N GLN A 230 10.83 2.21 -14.19
CA GLN A 230 10.33 1.23 -15.15
C GLN A 230 10.61 -0.22 -14.73
N LYS A 231 11.75 -0.47 -14.06
CA LYS A 231 12.04 -1.80 -13.54
C LYS A 231 11.20 -2.10 -12.30
N ALA A 232 11.05 -1.13 -11.40
CA ALA A 232 10.13 -1.24 -10.27
C ALA A 232 8.71 -1.56 -10.76
N TYR A 233 8.22 -0.85 -11.77
CA TYR A 233 6.92 -1.09 -12.39
C TYR A 233 6.76 -2.53 -12.88
N ARG A 234 7.73 -3.02 -13.65
CA ARG A 234 7.69 -4.40 -14.14
C ARG A 234 7.62 -5.43 -13.01
N ILE A 235 8.32 -5.19 -11.91
CA ILE A 235 8.25 -6.07 -10.75
C ILE A 235 6.89 -5.96 -10.05
N SER A 236 6.34 -4.76 -9.87
CA SER A 236 5.00 -4.59 -9.30
C SER A 236 3.93 -5.29 -10.15
N SER A 237 3.99 -5.23 -11.48
CA SER A 237 3.04 -5.94 -12.34
C SER A 237 3.09 -7.45 -12.09
N LEU A 238 4.28 -8.04 -12.02
CA LEU A 238 4.46 -9.46 -11.68
C LEU A 238 3.90 -9.81 -10.29
N MET A 239 4.01 -8.90 -9.32
CA MET A 239 3.42 -9.10 -7.99
C MET A 239 1.89 -9.10 -8.08
N THR A 240 1.29 -8.17 -8.81
CA THR A 240 -0.17 -8.01 -8.86
C THR A 240 -0.87 -8.98 -9.81
N GLU A 241 -0.14 -9.60 -10.75
CA GLU A 241 -0.65 -10.66 -11.63
C GLU A 241 -1.02 -11.94 -10.87
N ASP A 242 -0.18 -12.34 -9.91
CA ASP A 242 -0.32 -13.62 -9.20
C ASP A 242 -0.76 -13.46 -7.74
N PHE A 243 -0.64 -12.26 -7.18
CA PHE A 243 -0.97 -11.98 -5.79
C PHE A 243 -1.94 -10.80 -5.69
N PRO A 244 -2.94 -10.88 -4.81
CA PRO A 244 -3.79 -9.73 -4.53
C PRO A 244 -2.99 -8.54 -4.03
N VAL A 245 -3.45 -7.35 -4.41
CA VAL A 245 -2.83 -6.09 -4.01
C VAL A 245 -2.90 -5.97 -2.49
N ASN A 246 -1.74 -5.90 -1.85
CA ASN A 246 -1.64 -5.58 -0.44
C ASN A 246 -1.99 -4.09 -0.24
N PRO A 247 -3.00 -3.76 0.59
CA PRO A 247 -3.33 -2.37 0.87
C PRO A 247 -2.15 -1.53 1.38
N GLU A 248 -1.21 -2.13 2.12
CA GLU A 248 -0.01 -1.44 2.63
C GLU A 248 0.96 -1.03 1.52
N MET A 249 0.92 -1.73 0.39
CA MET A 249 1.77 -1.41 -0.76
C MET A 249 1.12 -0.44 -1.74
N ILE A 250 -0.18 -0.16 -1.60
CA ILE A 250 -0.91 0.75 -2.49
C ILE A 250 -0.20 2.09 -2.70
N PRO A 251 0.34 2.78 -1.67
CA PRO A 251 1.06 4.03 -1.88
C PRO A 251 2.21 3.93 -2.87
N ASP A 252 3.08 2.92 -2.70
CA ASP A 252 4.26 2.72 -3.56
C ASP A 252 3.87 2.23 -4.96
N LEU A 253 2.90 1.31 -5.03
CA LEU A 253 2.37 0.77 -6.29
C LEU A 253 1.70 1.87 -7.12
N ALA A 254 0.83 2.66 -6.50
CA ALA A 254 0.16 3.76 -7.18
C ALA A 254 1.17 4.83 -7.63
N TRP A 255 2.18 5.13 -6.81
CA TRP A 255 3.23 6.05 -7.19
C TRP A 255 4.00 5.58 -8.43
N VAL A 256 4.41 4.32 -8.48
CA VAL A 256 5.19 3.80 -9.62
C VAL A 256 4.35 3.72 -10.90
N SER A 257 3.08 3.31 -10.80
CA SER A 257 2.15 3.26 -11.92
C SER A 257 1.91 4.66 -12.49
N VAL A 258 1.66 5.66 -11.64
CA VAL A 258 1.53 7.07 -12.07
C VAL A 258 2.83 7.56 -12.73
N ALA A 259 3.99 7.27 -12.13
CA ALA A 259 5.27 7.72 -12.64
C ALA A 259 5.66 7.06 -13.98
N CYS A 260 5.11 5.88 -14.28
CA CYS A 260 5.29 5.18 -15.55
C CYS A 260 4.14 5.42 -16.54
N ALA A 261 3.15 6.24 -16.19
CA ALA A 261 1.94 6.53 -16.97
C ALA A 261 1.03 5.31 -17.21
N GLU A 262 1.05 4.35 -16.29
CA GLU A 262 0.27 3.11 -16.31
C GLU A 262 -0.96 3.27 -15.42
N TYR A 263 -1.91 4.09 -15.88
CA TYR A 263 -3.00 4.57 -15.04
C TYR A 263 -4.10 3.52 -14.77
N ASP A 264 -4.21 2.49 -15.59
CA ASP A 264 -5.28 1.48 -15.44
C ASP A 264 -5.14 0.66 -14.15
N ASP A 265 -3.90 0.51 -13.66
CA ASP A 265 -3.61 -0.17 -12.39
C ASP A 265 -4.31 0.48 -11.20
N ILE A 266 -4.54 1.79 -11.25
CA ILE A 266 -5.20 2.55 -10.18
C ILE A 266 -6.58 1.99 -9.85
N LEU A 267 -7.27 1.41 -10.84
CA LEU A 267 -8.58 0.79 -10.65
C LEU A 267 -8.49 -0.48 -9.79
N SER A 268 -7.41 -1.26 -9.96
CA SER A 268 -7.15 -2.45 -9.14
C SER A 268 -6.82 -2.05 -7.70
N TYR A 269 -6.04 -0.99 -7.51
CA TYR A 269 -5.67 -0.48 -6.19
C TYR A 269 -6.88 0.10 -5.46
N HIS A 270 -7.75 0.80 -6.18
CA HIS A 270 -9.01 1.29 -5.64
C HIS A 270 -9.94 0.15 -5.20
N THR A 271 -9.98 -0.94 -5.97
CA THR A 271 -10.75 -2.13 -5.60
C THR A 271 -10.20 -2.77 -4.32
N ALA A 272 -8.88 -2.90 -4.21
CA ALA A 272 -8.24 -3.42 -3.00
C ALA A 272 -8.48 -2.51 -1.78
N PHE A 273 -8.42 -1.19 -1.97
CA PHE A 273 -8.72 -0.20 -0.94
C PHE A 273 -10.15 -0.34 -0.38
N LYS A 274 -11.15 -0.63 -1.23
CA LYS A 274 -12.55 -0.83 -0.79
C LYS A 274 -12.73 -2.02 0.15
N ASN A 275 -11.80 -2.96 0.17
CA ASN A 275 -11.83 -4.12 1.05
C ASN A 275 -11.12 -3.87 2.40
N VAL A 276 -10.56 -2.68 2.60
CA VAL A 276 -9.96 -2.28 3.89
C VAL A 276 -11.07 -1.75 4.78
N GLU A 277 -11.31 -2.40 5.93
CA GLU A 277 -12.36 -1.97 6.86
C GLU A 277 -12.08 -0.60 7.48
N GLU A 278 -10.84 -0.39 7.94
CA GLU A 278 -10.42 0.85 8.60
C GLU A 278 -9.15 1.40 7.95
N PRO A 279 -9.25 2.00 6.75
CA PRO A 279 -8.09 2.57 6.10
C PRO A 279 -7.63 3.82 6.85
N ASP A 280 -6.33 3.90 7.12
CA ASP A 280 -5.72 5.08 7.71
C ASP A 280 -5.78 6.30 6.77
N SER A 281 -5.43 7.46 7.32
CA SER A 281 -5.49 8.73 6.59
C SER A 281 -4.54 8.76 5.40
N ASP A 282 -3.34 8.21 5.55
CA ASP A 282 -2.33 8.22 4.49
C ASP A 282 -2.81 7.40 3.29
N LEU A 283 -3.28 6.17 3.52
CA LEU A 283 -3.82 5.31 2.49
C LEU A 283 -5.01 5.96 1.76
N LYS A 284 -5.95 6.56 2.50
CA LYS A 284 -7.08 7.32 1.92
C LYS A 284 -6.58 8.43 0.99
N ASN A 285 -5.60 9.21 1.44
CA ASN A 285 -5.06 10.31 0.66
C ASN A 285 -4.33 9.83 -0.60
N TYR A 286 -3.56 8.75 -0.52
CA TYR A 286 -2.87 8.17 -1.68
C TYR A 286 -3.86 7.68 -2.74
N ILE A 287 -4.92 6.98 -2.33
CA ILE A 287 -5.98 6.55 -3.24
C ILE A 287 -6.72 7.74 -3.84
N ALA A 288 -7.09 8.74 -3.04
CA ALA A 288 -7.76 9.94 -3.55
C ALA A 288 -6.90 10.69 -4.57
N ALA A 289 -5.60 10.84 -4.31
CA ALA A 289 -4.66 11.44 -5.26
C ALA A 289 -4.55 10.62 -6.55
N SER A 290 -4.46 9.29 -6.44
CA SER A 290 -4.33 8.39 -7.59
C SER A 290 -5.58 8.41 -8.48
N LEU A 291 -6.77 8.36 -7.88
CA LEU A 291 -8.05 8.50 -8.59
C LEU A 291 -8.17 9.87 -9.27
N THR A 292 -7.68 10.93 -8.62
CA THR A 292 -7.64 12.28 -9.18
C THR A 292 -6.74 12.34 -10.42
N ILE A 293 -5.56 11.71 -10.36
CA ILE A 293 -4.61 11.67 -11.48
C ILE A 293 -5.18 10.85 -12.64
N TYR A 294 -5.78 9.69 -12.34
CA TYR A 294 -6.48 8.87 -13.33
C TYR A 294 -7.58 9.68 -14.03
N GLY A 295 -8.48 10.30 -13.28
CA GLY A 295 -9.55 11.12 -13.84
C GLY A 295 -9.01 12.29 -14.68
N LYS A 296 -8.01 13.01 -14.17
CA LYS A 296 -7.33 14.09 -14.90
C LYS A 296 -6.74 13.61 -16.23
N LYS A 297 -6.15 12.42 -16.29
CA LYS A 297 -5.60 11.85 -17.52
C LYS A 297 -6.68 11.62 -18.57
N ILE A 298 -7.81 11.02 -18.16
CA ILE A 298 -8.95 10.76 -19.05
C ILE A 298 -9.53 12.07 -19.60
N LEU A 299 -9.71 13.08 -18.74
CA LEU A 299 -10.20 14.39 -19.18
C LEU A 299 -9.22 15.10 -20.13
N LYS A 300 -7.92 15.06 -19.84
CA LYS A 300 -6.91 15.62 -20.76
C LYS A 300 -6.95 14.92 -22.12
N ASP A 301 -6.99 13.60 -22.14
CA ASP A 301 -7.05 12.85 -23.41
C ASP A 301 -8.31 13.19 -24.22
N LYS A 302 -9.44 13.48 -23.57
CA LYS A 302 -10.71 13.85 -24.25
C LYS A 302 -10.76 15.30 -24.73
N TYR A 303 -10.31 16.25 -23.92
CA TYR A 303 -10.57 17.68 -24.13
C TYR A 303 -9.35 18.47 -24.60
N GLU A 304 -8.14 17.98 -24.33
CA GLU A 304 -6.88 18.61 -24.78
C GLU A 304 -6.14 17.74 -25.80
N GLY A 305 -6.40 16.43 -25.82
CA GLY A 305 -5.77 15.49 -26.73
C GLY A 305 -6.63 15.15 -27.94
N ASP A 306 -5.99 14.74 -29.03
CA ASP A 306 -6.65 14.22 -30.24
C ASP A 306 -7.10 12.75 -30.09
N LYS A 307 -7.43 12.32 -28.88
CA LYS A 307 -7.81 10.93 -28.60
C LYS A 307 -9.32 10.79 -28.46
N GLU A 308 -9.84 9.78 -29.13
CA GLU A 308 -11.20 9.34 -28.87
C GLU A 308 -11.24 8.64 -27.51
N VAL A 309 -12.00 9.22 -26.58
CA VAL A 309 -12.28 8.63 -25.26
C VAL A 309 -13.75 8.24 -25.24
N ASP A 310 -13.95 6.96 -24.92
CA ASP A 310 -15.25 6.31 -24.74
C ASP A 310 -16.12 7.02 -23.67
N SER A 311 -17.43 7.10 -23.92
CA SER A 311 -18.36 7.81 -23.03
C SER A 311 -18.49 7.17 -21.65
N ASP A 312 -18.45 5.84 -21.58
CA ASP A 312 -18.59 5.10 -20.33
C ASP A 312 -17.32 5.26 -19.49
N LEU A 313 -16.16 5.28 -20.16
CA LEU A 313 -14.87 5.58 -19.53
C LEU A 313 -14.84 7.00 -18.95
N LEU A 314 -15.37 7.98 -19.68
CA LEU A 314 -15.47 9.36 -19.23
C LEU A 314 -16.42 9.50 -18.03
N GLU A 315 -17.59 8.85 -18.05
CA GLU A 315 -18.52 8.83 -16.93
C GLU A 315 -17.89 8.17 -15.69
N ARG A 316 -17.19 7.05 -15.89
CA ARG A 316 -16.45 6.38 -14.82
C ARG A 316 -15.38 7.30 -14.22
N ALA A 317 -14.65 8.05 -15.04
CA ALA A 317 -13.66 9.02 -14.55
C ALA A 317 -14.31 10.06 -13.63
N TYR A 318 -15.46 10.64 -14.00
CA TYR A 318 -16.19 11.57 -13.13
C TYR A 318 -16.64 10.93 -11.81
N LYS A 319 -17.18 9.71 -11.85
CA LYS A 319 -17.57 8.96 -10.64
C LYS A 319 -16.38 8.75 -9.71
N LEU A 320 -15.24 8.33 -10.24
CA LEU A 320 -14.03 8.12 -9.47
C LEU A 320 -13.46 9.42 -8.89
N MET A 321 -13.55 10.53 -9.63
CA MET A 321 -13.16 11.86 -9.14
C MET A 321 -14.07 12.35 -8.00
N ASP A 322 -15.38 12.10 -8.10
CA ASP A 322 -16.32 12.40 -7.01
C ASP A 322 -15.99 11.58 -5.75
N GLU A 323 -15.72 10.29 -5.94
CA GLU A 323 -15.31 9.38 -4.87
C GLU A 323 -13.99 9.83 -4.23
N ALA A 324 -12.99 10.21 -5.03
CA ALA A 324 -11.71 10.75 -4.55
C ALA A 324 -11.91 11.95 -3.61
N SER A 325 -12.83 12.86 -3.95
CA SER A 325 -13.13 14.04 -3.12
C SER A 325 -13.80 13.69 -1.80
N SER A 326 -14.46 12.53 -1.72
CA SER A 326 -15.11 12.01 -0.51
C SER A 326 -14.11 11.26 0.36
N ILE A 327 -13.20 10.49 -0.26
CA ILE A 327 -12.16 9.71 0.42
C ILE A 327 -11.07 10.62 1.04
N CYS A 328 -10.63 11.65 0.32
CA CYS A 328 -9.52 12.52 0.73
C CYS A 328 -9.72 13.09 2.14
N GLU A 329 -8.73 12.97 3.02
CA GLU A 329 -8.86 13.39 4.43
C GLU A 329 -8.23 14.74 4.73
N ASP A 330 -6.96 14.94 4.40
CA ASP A 330 -6.19 16.07 4.93
C ASP A 330 -5.33 16.78 3.86
N LYS A 331 -5.57 16.50 2.57
CA LYS A 331 -4.78 17.05 1.45
C LYS A 331 -5.60 18.03 0.58
N PRO A 332 -5.60 19.35 0.90
CA PRO A 332 -6.24 20.39 0.06
C PRO A 332 -5.80 20.38 -1.41
N LEU A 333 -4.56 19.96 -1.70
CA LEU A 333 -4.02 19.88 -3.06
C LEU A 333 -4.76 18.87 -3.94
N VAL A 334 -5.35 17.81 -3.35
CA VAL A 334 -6.16 16.85 -4.09
C VAL A 334 -7.42 17.55 -4.63
N TYR A 335 -8.10 18.33 -3.80
CA TYR A 335 -9.27 19.12 -4.22
C TYR A 335 -8.91 20.15 -5.29
N ALA A 336 -7.76 20.82 -5.16
CA ALA A 336 -7.27 21.74 -6.18
C ALA A 336 -7.05 21.04 -7.52
N SER A 337 -6.39 19.87 -7.52
CA SER A 337 -6.16 19.09 -8.73
C SER A 337 -7.46 18.56 -9.34
N LEU A 338 -8.44 18.17 -8.53
CA LEU A 338 -9.77 17.77 -9.00
C LEU A 338 -10.48 18.92 -9.72
N ILE A 339 -10.57 20.10 -9.09
CA ILE A 339 -11.26 21.26 -9.66
C ILE A 339 -10.57 21.73 -10.95
N GLN A 340 -9.23 21.78 -10.97
CA GLN A 340 -8.48 22.12 -12.18
C GLN A 340 -8.74 21.13 -13.32
N ALA A 341 -8.83 19.84 -13.03
CA ALA A 341 -9.13 18.83 -14.05
C ALA A 341 -10.58 18.95 -14.56
N LEU A 342 -11.55 19.17 -13.68
CA LEU A 342 -12.96 19.31 -14.05
C LEU A 342 -13.28 20.59 -14.83
N LYS A 343 -12.47 21.63 -14.67
CA LYS A 343 -12.54 22.86 -15.47
C LYS A 343 -12.38 22.55 -16.97
N LEU A 344 -11.54 21.59 -17.34
CA LEU A 344 -11.33 21.19 -18.75
C LEU A 344 -12.62 20.70 -19.41
N SER A 345 -13.49 20.05 -18.65
CA SER A 345 -14.74 19.52 -19.17
C SER A 345 -15.96 20.38 -18.89
N SER A 346 -15.78 21.52 -18.22
CA SER A 346 -16.87 22.40 -17.78
C SER A 346 -17.95 21.68 -16.95
N ASN A 347 -17.58 20.64 -16.18
CA ASN A 347 -18.52 19.89 -15.35
C ASN A 347 -18.83 20.66 -14.04
N LYS A 348 -19.67 21.69 -14.17
CA LYS A 348 -20.00 22.64 -13.09
C LYS A 348 -20.56 21.95 -11.85
N GLN A 349 -21.47 21.00 -12.03
CA GLN A 349 -22.12 20.32 -10.90
C GLN A 349 -21.11 19.55 -10.03
N LEU A 350 -20.19 18.84 -10.67
CA LEU A 350 -19.17 18.09 -9.93
C LEU A 350 -18.15 19.03 -9.27
N MET A 351 -17.78 20.14 -9.94
CA MET A 351 -16.92 21.16 -9.34
C MET A 351 -17.52 21.74 -8.05
N GLU A 352 -18.82 22.04 -8.03
CA GLU A 352 -19.53 22.51 -6.82
C GLU A 352 -19.50 21.48 -5.70
N ASN A 353 -19.79 20.22 -6.03
CA ASN A 353 -19.80 19.14 -5.04
C ASN A 353 -18.42 18.97 -4.40
N VAL A 354 -17.37 18.95 -5.22
CA VAL A 354 -15.97 18.87 -4.77
C VAL A 354 -15.61 20.09 -3.90
N LEU A 355 -15.96 21.30 -4.33
CA LEU A 355 -15.70 22.53 -3.56
C LEU A 355 -16.41 22.52 -2.21
N LYS A 356 -17.70 22.15 -2.17
CA LYS A 356 -18.48 22.09 -0.93
C LYS A 356 -17.86 21.12 0.07
N ARG A 357 -17.42 19.94 -0.39
CA ARG A 357 -16.68 19.00 0.47
C ARG A 357 -15.37 19.61 0.98
N ALA A 358 -14.61 20.28 0.10
CA ALA A 358 -13.37 20.94 0.48
C ALA A 358 -13.57 22.06 1.50
N GLN A 359 -14.59 22.90 1.34
CA GLN A 359 -14.95 23.99 2.27
C GLN A 359 -15.37 23.46 3.63
N ASN A 360 -16.18 22.39 3.66
CA ASN A 360 -16.57 21.75 4.91
C ASN A 360 -15.36 21.19 5.66
N LYS A 361 -14.39 20.62 4.94
CA LYS A 361 -13.21 19.99 5.52
C LYS A 361 -12.12 20.99 5.91
N PHE A 362 -11.97 22.07 5.14
CA PHE A 362 -10.91 23.07 5.34
C PHE A 362 -11.46 24.51 5.29
N PRO A 363 -12.39 24.90 6.18
CA PRO A 363 -13.13 26.17 6.08
C PRO A 363 -12.24 27.42 6.16
N LYS A 364 -11.06 27.31 6.78
CA LYS A 364 -10.11 28.43 6.96
C LYS A 364 -8.94 28.39 5.97
N ASN A 365 -8.87 27.39 5.11
CA ASN A 365 -7.73 27.22 4.21
C ASN A 365 -7.82 28.20 3.03
N LYS A 366 -6.79 29.04 2.86
CA LYS A 366 -6.74 30.05 1.79
C LYS A 366 -6.81 29.43 0.40
N ASN A 367 -6.17 28.28 0.18
CA ASN A 367 -6.20 27.61 -1.13
C ASN A 367 -7.62 27.16 -1.47
N ILE A 368 -8.42 26.71 -0.49
CA ILE A 368 -9.82 26.36 -0.75
C ILE A 368 -10.66 27.60 -1.12
N LYS A 369 -10.38 28.77 -0.54
CA LYS A 369 -11.00 30.03 -0.96
C LYS A 369 -10.60 30.44 -2.38
N VAL A 370 -9.37 30.17 -2.80
CA VAL A 370 -8.95 30.35 -4.19
C VAL A 370 -9.75 29.41 -5.11
N LEU A 371 -9.98 28.14 -4.71
CA LEU A 371 -10.81 27.21 -5.47
C LEU A 371 -12.26 27.72 -5.61
N GLU A 372 -12.81 28.37 -4.59
CA GLU A 372 -14.13 29.00 -4.66
C GLU A 372 -14.19 30.07 -5.76
N VAL A 373 -13.16 30.92 -5.87
CA VAL A 373 -13.07 31.90 -6.98
C VAL A 373 -13.04 31.21 -8.33
N ILE A 374 -12.27 30.11 -8.45
CA ILE A 374 -12.16 29.33 -9.70
C ILE A 374 -13.51 28.70 -10.09
N VAL A 375 -14.24 28.12 -9.14
CA VAL A 375 -15.56 27.52 -9.43
C VAL A 375 -16.58 28.60 -9.80
N ASN A 376 -16.59 29.72 -9.09
CA ASN A 376 -17.48 30.83 -9.39
C ASN A 376 -17.22 31.43 -10.78
N ASP A 377 -15.96 31.48 -11.24
CA ASP A 377 -15.62 31.95 -12.58
C ASP A 377 -16.30 31.14 -13.70
N GLU A 378 -16.50 29.84 -13.50
CA GLU A 378 -17.18 28.97 -14.47
C GLU A 378 -18.71 29.10 -14.43
N GLN A 379 -19.28 29.74 -13.40
CA GLN A 379 -20.71 29.80 -13.16
C GLN A 379 -21.31 31.19 -13.35
N LEU A 380 -20.59 32.21 -12.91
CA LEU A 380 -21.01 33.59 -12.94
C LEU A 380 -20.86 34.18 -14.34
N LYS A 381 -21.60 35.25 -14.60
CA LYS A 381 -21.40 36.05 -15.82
C LYS A 381 -20.04 36.75 -15.76
N PRO A 382 -19.41 37.10 -16.90
CA PRO A 382 -18.05 37.66 -16.92
C PRO A 382 -17.84 38.87 -16.00
N ALA A 383 -18.80 39.81 -15.94
CA ALA A 383 -18.74 40.98 -15.07
C ALA A 383 -18.83 40.64 -13.56
N GLU A 384 -19.66 39.66 -13.20
CA GLU A 384 -19.82 39.18 -11.83
C GLU A 384 -18.57 38.41 -11.38
N SER A 385 -18.04 37.54 -12.25
CA SER A 385 -16.78 36.83 -12.02
C SER A 385 -15.61 37.80 -11.82
N LEU A 386 -15.44 38.78 -12.71
CA LEU A 386 -14.37 39.78 -12.60
C LEU A 386 -14.43 40.52 -11.26
N LYS A 387 -15.62 40.97 -10.87
CA LYS A 387 -15.82 41.65 -9.58
C LYS A 387 -15.48 40.74 -8.41
N TYR A 388 -15.96 39.50 -8.43
CA TYR A 388 -15.71 38.52 -7.38
C TYR A 388 -14.19 38.24 -7.21
N ALA A 389 -13.47 38.06 -8.32
CA ALA A 389 -12.02 37.86 -8.31
C ALA A 389 -11.25 39.10 -7.79
N GLN A 390 -11.65 40.31 -8.19
CA GLN A 390 -11.06 41.55 -7.67
C GLN A 390 -11.30 41.72 -6.16
N ASP A 391 -12.50 41.39 -5.68
CA ASP A 391 -12.83 41.48 -4.26
C ASP A 391 -12.07 40.42 -3.44
N ALA A 392 -11.88 39.22 -4.00
CA ALA A 392 -11.01 38.21 -3.41
C ALA A 392 -9.56 38.71 -3.28
N LEU A 393 -9.01 39.32 -4.33
CA LEU A 393 -7.67 39.91 -4.30
C LEU A 393 -7.54 41.01 -3.22
N LYS A 394 -8.52 41.92 -3.13
CA LYS A 394 -8.57 42.96 -2.08
C LYS A 394 -8.67 42.37 -0.67
N SER A 395 -9.29 41.22 -0.51
CA SER A 395 -9.35 40.51 0.78
C SER A 395 -8.03 39.84 1.21
N GLY A 396 -6.99 39.93 0.37
CA GLY A 396 -5.67 39.36 0.61
C GLY A 396 -5.50 37.91 0.10
N LEU A 397 -6.38 37.46 -0.80
CA LEU A 397 -6.19 36.23 -1.57
C LEU A 397 -5.43 36.56 -2.85
N ASP A 398 -4.09 36.57 -2.75
CA ASP A 398 -3.21 36.78 -3.90
C ASP A 398 -2.75 35.41 -4.44
N SER A 399 -3.24 35.02 -5.62
CA SER A 399 -2.86 33.78 -6.29
C SER A 399 -2.81 33.96 -7.80
N PRO A 400 -1.98 33.17 -8.53
CA PRO A 400 -1.90 33.27 -9.99
C PRO A 400 -3.25 33.09 -10.67
N GLU A 401 -4.06 32.14 -10.22
CA GLU A 401 -5.36 31.81 -10.81
C GLU A 401 -6.36 32.96 -10.73
N ILE A 402 -6.32 33.75 -9.66
CA ILE A 402 -7.17 34.94 -9.49
C ILE A 402 -6.77 36.02 -10.51
N HIS A 403 -5.46 36.25 -10.70
CA HIS A 403 -4.98 37.19 -11.71
C HIS A 403 -5.32 36.74 -13.13
N GLU A 404 -5.19 35.44 -13.43
CA GLU A 404 -5.60 34.88 -14.73
C GLU A 404 -7.09 35.12 -15.00
N ILE A 405 -7.95 34.92 -14.01
CA ILE A 405 -9.39 35.20 -14.13
C ILE A 405 -9.63 36.68 -14.39
N ILE A 406 -8.99 37.58 -13.63
CA ILE A 406 -9.14 39.03 -13.80
C ILE A 406 -8.76 39.45 -15.22
N ILE A 407 -7.59 39.02 -15.70
CA ILE A 407 -7.10 39.34 -17.04
C ILE A 407 -8.05 38.78 -18.10
N LYS A 408 -8.41 37.49 -18.00
CA LYS A 408 -9.32 36.81 -18.95
C LYS A 408 -10.67 37.53 -19.05
N ARG A 409 -11.31 37.84 -17.92
CA ARG A 409 -12.64 38.47 -17.92
C ARG A 409 -12.59 39.94 -18.30
N ALA A 410 -11.52 40.66 -17.99
CA ALA A 410 -11.33 42.03 -18.46
C ALA A 410 -11.23 42.11 -19.99
N ILE A 411 -10.55 41.13 -20.61
CA ILE A 411 -10.47 41.01 -22.08
C ILE A 411 -11.84 40.68 -22.66
N GLU A 412 -12.52 39.67 -22.12
CA GLU A 412 -13.85 39.24 -22.59
C GLU A 412 -14.90 40.36 -22.52
N LEU A 413 -14.79 41.26 -21.53
CA LEU A 413 -15.67 42.42 -21.36
C LEU A 413 -15.27 43.64 -22.20
N GLY A 414 -14.15 43.58 -22.93
CA GLY A 414 -13.65 44.69 -23.73
C GLY A 414 -13.25 45.90 -22.89
N LEU A 415 -12.66 45.69 -21.71
CA LEU A 415 -12.21 46.79 -20.85
C LEU A 415 -11.05 47.58 -21.51
N PRO A 416 -10.88 48.87 -21.18
CA PRO A 416 -9.83 49.70 -21.77
C PRO A 416 -8.43 49.10 -21.59
N GLU A 417 -7.56 49.26 -22.60
CA GLU A 417 -6.20 48.70 -22.61
C GLU A 417 -5.40 49.07 -21.35
N ARG A 418 -5.55 50.30 -20.87
CA ARG A 418 -4.94 50.74 -19.61
C ARG A 418 -5.31 49.84 -18.41
N VAL A 419 -6.56 49.39 -18.30
CA VAL A 419 -7.02 48.53 -17.20
C VAL A 419 -6.41 47.13 -17.32
N LEU A 420 -6.21 46.65 -18.55
CA LEU A 420 -5.53 45.39 -18.83
C LEU A 420 -4.04 45.47 -18.48
N GLU A 421 -3.37 46.55 -18.87
CA GLU A 421 -1.96 46.82 -18.52
C GLU A 421 -1.78 46.88 -17.00
N GLU A 422 -2.60 47.64 -16.29
CA GLU A 422 -2.56 47.73 -14.83
C GLU A 422 -2.76 46.36 -14.15
N SER A 423 -3.69 45.54 -14.67
CA SER A 423 -3.93 44.17 -14.15
C SER A 423 -2.75 43.23 -14.43
N LEU A 424 -2.16 43.33 -15.63
CA LEU A 424 -1.01 42.54 -16.05
C LEU A 424 0.25 42.89 -15.23
N GLU A 425 0.51 44.19 -15.04
CA GLU A 425 1.62 44.67 -14.21
C GLU A 425 1.48 44.19 -12.77
N ALA A 426 0.27 44.26 -12.20
CA ALA A 426 -0.01 43.75 -10.86
C ALA A 426 0.28 42.24 -10.75
N ALA A 427 -0.19 41.45 -11.73
CA ALA A 427 0.04 40.00 -11.78
C ALA A 427 1.53 39.65 -11.89
N ILE A 428 2.27 40.31 -12.78
CA ILE A 428 3.72 40.11 -12.98
C ILE A 428 4.50 40.51 -11.73
N LYS A 429 4.08 41.59 -11.06
CA LYS A 429 4.72 42.05 -9.82
C LYS A 429 4.57 41.02 -8.70
N SER A 430 3.37 40.46 -8.52
CA SER A 430 3.10 39.42 -7.51
C SER A 430 3.74 38.07 -7.88
N PHE A 431 3.76 37.70 -9.17
CA PHE A 431 4.28 36.41 -9.64
C PHE A 431 5.24 36.56 -10.85
N PRO A 432 6.48 37.07 -10.63
CA PRO A 432 7.40 37.36 -11.73
C PRO A 432 7.77 36.15 -12.60
N LYS A 433 7.76 34.95 -12.00
CA LYS A 433 8.07 33.69 -12.70
C LYS A 433 6.99 33.27 -13.71
N LEU A 434 5.78 33.81 -13.60
CA LEU A 434 4.65 33.51 -14.47
C LEU A 434 4.40 34.62 -15.51
N LYS A 435 5.35 35.55 -15.66
CA LYS A 435 5.25 36.67 -16.60
C LYS A 435 4.81 36.22 -18.01
N SER A 436 5.48 35.21 -18.56
CA SER A 436 5.18 34.69 -19.90
C SER A 436 3.76 34.11 -20.01
N VAL A 437 3.23 33.54 -18.92
CA VAL A 437 1.87 32.99 -18.88
C VAL A 437 0.86 34.13 -18.97
N PHE A 438 1.00 35.17 -18.14
CA PHE A 438 0.09 36.31 -18.16
C PHE A 438 0.15 37.12 -19.46
N GLU A 439 1.35 37.34 -20.00
CA GLU A 439 1.52 38.01 -21.30
C GLU A 439 0.87 37.20 -22.44
N SER A 440 1.04 35.87 -22.42
CA SER A 440 0.39 35.00 -23.40
C SER A 440 -1.13 35.10 -23.35
N LEU A 441 -1.72 35.12 -22.14
CA LEU A 441 -3.17 35.29 -21.93
C LEU A 441 -3.68 36.64 -22.44
N ALA A 442 -2.93 37.72 -22.22
CA ALA A 442 -3.28 39.06 -22.71
C ALA A 442 -3.20 39.17 -24.24
N SER A 443 -2.31 38.39 -24.88
CA SER A 443 -2.07 38.43 -26.33
C SER A 443 -2.98 37.52 -27.16
N SER A 444 -3.47 36.41 -26.60
CA SER A 444 -4.15 35.34 -27.35
C SER A 444 -5.54 35.70 -27.90
N ASN A 445 -6.12 36.84 -27.49
CA ASN A 445 -7.40 37.36 -27.99
C ASN A 445 -7.26 38.66 -28.82
N LYS A 446 -6.02 39.08 -29.19
CA LYS A 446 -5.80 40.21 -30.12
C LYS A 446 -5.77 39.76 -31.60
N SER A 447 -5.97 38.47 -31.90
CA SER A 447 -5.81 37.85 -33.23
C SER A 447 -7.08 37.22 -33.83
N GLU A 448 -8.26 37.47 -33.26
CA GLU A 448 -9.58 37.34 -33.90
C GLU A 448 -10.22 38.72 -34.01
#